data_AF-A0A9D2B5K4-F1
#
_entry.id   AF-A0A9D2B5K4-F1
#
_cell.length_a   1.000
_cell.length_b   1.000
_cell.length_c   1.000
_cell.angle_alpha   90.00
_cell.angle_beta   90.00
_cell.angle_gamma   90.00
#
_symmetry.space_group_name_H-M   'P 1'
#
loop_
_entity.id
_entity.type
_entity.pdbx_description
1 polymer ?
#
loop_
_entity_poly.entity_id
_entity_poly.type
_entity_poly.pdbx_seq_one_letter_code
_entity_poly.pdbx_strand_id
1 'polypeptide(L)'
;MAVEIKSKIVAYSVKKEVQETPPPLADENPLTVRIPSRPEGTLEAVSEKISYVGAEGRKKVYLLVSFMPVQGVLNGKRVIIER
;
A
#
# COMPACT_ATOMS: atom_id res chain seq x y z
N MET A 1 -10.52 -24.85 17.80
CA MET A 1 -11.11 -26.00 18.50
C MET A 1 -9.98 -26.90 18.97
N ALA A 2 -9.81 -27.07 20.28
CA ALA A 2 -8.79 -27.97 20.83
C ALA A 2 -9.37 -29.38 20.93
N VAL A 3 -8.63 -30.38 20.44
CA VAL A 3 -9.02 -31.79 20.48
C VAL A 3 -8.22 -32.47 21.60
N GLU A 4 -8.90 -32.95 22.64
CA GLU A 4 -8.27 -33.75 23.70
C GLU A 4 -8.19 -35.23 23.29
N ILE A 5 -6.98 -35.78 23.27
CA ILE A 5 -6.71 -37.19 22.91
C ILE A 5 -6.39 -37.96 24.20
N LYS A 6 -7.29 -38.89 24.60
CA LYS A 6 -7.20 -39.67 25.84
C LYS A 6 -6.58 -41.07 25.67
N SER A 7 -5.90 -41.35 24.56
CA SER A 7 -5.33 -42.67 24.25
C SER A 7 -3.88 -42.59 23.77
N LYS A 8 -3.11 -43.67 23.99
CA LYS A 8 -1.69 -43.76 23.65
C LYS A 8 -1.49 -43.76 22.13
N ILE A 9 -0.92 -42.69 21.59
CA ILE A 9 -0.58 -42.56 20.18
C ILE A 9 0.64 -43.45 19.89
N VAL A 10 0.46 -44.47 19.05
CA VAL A 10 1.54 -45.42 18.67
C VAL A 10 2.38 -44.86 17.51
N ALA A 11 1.75 -44.14 16.57
CA ALA A 11 2.41 -43.32 15.55
C ALA A 11 1.43 -42.27 15.03
N TYR A 12 1.90 -41.05 14.77
CA TYR A 12 1.15 -40.04 14.04
C TYR A 12 2.03 -39.45 12.94
N SER A 13 1.42 -39.16 11.79
CA SER A 13 2.07 -38.43 10.70
C SER A 13 1.32 -37.13 10.51
N VAL A 14 1.99 -36.01 10.76
CA VAL A 14 1.47 -34.69 10.44
C VAL A 14 1.63 -34.51 8.94
N LYS A 15 0.52 -34.31 8.24
CA LYS A 15 0.55 -33.87 6.85
C LYS A 15 1.25 -32.52 6.83
N LYS A 16 2.52 -32.51 6.40
CA LYS A 16 3.26 -31.28 6.18
C LYS A 16 2.53 -30.56 5.06
N GLU A 17 1.88 -29.44 5.38
CA GLU A 17 1.36 -28.56 4.36
C GLU A 17 2.53 -28.24 3.44
N VAL A 18 2.39 -28.65 2.18
CA VAL A 18 3.34 -28.33 1.14
C VAL A 18 3.30 -26.82 1.04
N GLN A 19 4.34 -26.17 1.51
CA GLN A 19 4.53 -24.74 1.37
C GLN A 19 4.77 -24.49 -0.12
N GLU A 20 3.68 -24.33 -0.87
CA GLU A 20 3.72 -23.84 -2.23
C GLU A 20 4.40 -22.47 -2.17
N THR A 21 5.60 -22.40 -2.74
CA THR A 21 6.27 -21.12 -2.93
C THR A 21 5.43 -20.39 -3.97
N PRO A 22 4.78 -19.26 -3.64
CA PRO A 22 4.02 -18.52 -4.63
C PRO A 22 4.96 -18.19 -5.80
N PRO A 23 4.48 -18.25 -7.05
CA PRO A 23 5.28 -17.78 -8.17
C PRO A 23 5.81 -16.36 -7.88
N PRO A 24 7.01 -16.01 -8.38
CA PRO A 24 7.58 -14.68 -8.15
C PRO A 24 6.53 -13.61 -8.48
N LEU A 25 6.31 -12.69 -7.54
CA LEU A 25 5.40 -11.57 -7.78
C LEU A 25 5.93 -10.79 -8.97
N ALA A 26 5.07 -10.56 -9.96
CA ALA A 26 5.41 -9.71 -11.09
C ALA A 26 5.75 -8.31 -10.56
N ASP A 27 6.81 -7.71 -11.10
CA ASP A 27 7.20 -6.36 -10.72
C ASP A 27 6.11 -5.37 -11.17
N GLU A 28 5.66 -4.57 -10.21
CA GLU A 28 4.66 -3.54 -10.38
C GLU A 28 5.22 -2.28 -9.70
N ASN A 29 5.87 -1.43 -10.51
CA ASN A 29 6.56 -0.27 -9.97
C ASN A 29 5.52 0.75 -9.45
N PRO A 30 5.49 1.01 -8.12
CA PRO A 30 4.48 1.88 -7.53
C PRO A 30 4.64 3.35 -7.95
N LEU A 31 5.80 3.77 -8.47
CA LEU A 31 6.02 5.11 -9.01
C LEU A 31 5.31 5.35 -10.35
N THR A 32 5.10 4.28 -11.12
CA THR A 32 4.56 4.37 -12.49
C THR A 32 3.19 3.72 -12.63
N VAL A 33 2.71 3.00 -11.61
CA VAL A 33 1.37 2.40 -11.63
C VAL A 33 0.31 3.49 -11.85
N ARG A 34 -0.62 3.20 -12.76
CA ARG A 34 -1.69 4.11 -13.16
C ARG A 34 -2.75 4.18 -12.07
N ILE A 35 -3.01 5.38 -11.56
CA ILE A 35 -4.11 5.66 -10.64
C ILE A 35 -5.29 6.16 -11.49
N PRO A 36 -6.41 5.42 -11.57
CA PRO A 36 -7.51 5.76 -12.49
C PRO A 36 -8.25 7.03 -12.08
N SER A 37 -8.38 7.27 -10.78
CA SER A 37 -9.03 8.44 -10.20
C SER A 37 -8.48 8.73 -8.81
N ARG A 38 -8.73 9.94 -8.31
CA ARG A 38 -8.47 10.27 -6.92
C ARG A 38 -9.32 9.36 -6.02
N PRO A 39 -8.75 8.70 -5.01
CA PRO A 39 -9.53 7.93 -4.05
C PRO A 39 -10.51 8.82 -3.28
N GLU A 40 -11.61 8.20 -2.84
CA GLU A 40 -12.55 8.85 -1.94
C GLU A 40 -11.99 8.92 -0.52
N GLY A 41 -12.47 9.90 0.25
CA GLY A 41 -12.06 10.12 1.64
C GLY A 41 -10.96 11.18 1.81
N THR A 42 -10.39 11.20 3.02
CA THR A 42 -9.37 12.19 3.38
C THR A 42 -7.99 11.58 3.16
N LEU A 43 -7.14 12.30 2.44
CA LEU A 43 -5.71 12.01 2.34
C LEU A 43 -4.97 12.98 3.25
N GLU A 44 -3.86 12.52 3.80
CA GLU A 44 -2.93 13.42 4.48
C GLU A 44 -2.43 14.44 3.47
N ALA A 45 -2.42 15.72 3.87
CA ALA A 45 -2.09 16.79 2.95
C ALA A 45 -1.41 17.96 3.67
N VAL A 46 -0.44 18.56 2.97
CA VAL A 46 0.14 19.83 3.36
C VAL A 46 -0.60 20.95 2.62
N SER A 47 -0.97 21.99 3.36
CA SER A 47 -1.64 23.17 2.83
C SER A 47 -0.73 24.38 2.89
N GLU A 48 -0.56 25.07 1.77
CA GLU A 48 0.21 26.31 1.69
C GLU A 48 -0.62 27.44 1.09
N LYS A 49 -0.54 28.62 1.70
CA LYS A 49 -1.23 29.82 1.24
C LYS A 49 -0.24 30.80 0.63
N ILE A 50 -0.27 30.93 -0.68
CA ILE A 50 0.65 31.77 -1.43
C ILE A 50 -0.06 33.07 -1.81
N SER A 51 0.54 34.21 -1.48
CA SER A 51 0.08 35.52 -1.97
C SER A 51 1.00 35.99 -3.09
N TYR A 52 0.43 36.37 -4.23
CA TYR A 52 1.20 36.87 -5.37
C TYR A 52 0.63 38.19 -5.87
N VAL A 53 1.46 38.98 -6.55
CA VAL A 53 1.08 40.26 -7.16
C VAL A 53 1.31 40.13 -8.66
N GLY A 54 0.27 40.39 -9.45
CA GLY A 54 0.35 40.41 -10.92
C GLY A 54 -0.27 41.68 -11.49
N ALA A 55 -0.44 41.73 -12.81
CA ALA A 55 -1.04 42.88 -13.50
C ALA A 55 -2.47 43.21 -13.01
N GLU A 56 -3.22 42.21 -12.57
CA GLU A 56 -4.56 42.36 -12.00
C GLU A 56 -4.57 42.65 -10.49
N GLY A 57 -3.39 42.95 -9.90
CA GLY A 57 -3.24 43.22 -8.48
C GLY A 57 -2.87 41.99 -7.64
N ARG A 58 -3.14 42.07 -6.32
CA ARG A 58 -2.75 41.04 -5.35
C ARG A 58 -3.78 39.92 -5.28
N LYS A 59 -3.35 38.68 -5.50
CA LYS A 59 -4.16 37.47 -5.44
C LYS A 59 -3.59 36.46 -4.45
N LYS A 60 -4.40 35.46 -4.10
CA LYS A 60 -4.04 34.38 -3.18
C LYS A 60 -4.33 33.03 -3.83
N VAL A 61 -3.43 32.07 -3.67
CA VAL A 61 -3.58 30.67 -4.10
C VAL A 61 -3.46 29.80 -2.86
N TYR A 62 -4.34 28.82 -2.74
CA TYR A 62 -4.24 27.75 -1.76
C TYR A 62 -3.77 26.50 -2.47
N LEU A 63 -2.54 26.07 -2.18
CA LEU A 63 -1.96 24.86 -2.73
C LEU A 63 -2.15 23.73 -1.70
N LEU A 64 -2.78 22.64 -2.13
CA LEU A 64 -2.90 21.42 -1.34
C LEU A 64 -2.10 20.32 -2.03
N VAL A 65 -1.16 19.71 -1.29
CA VAL A 65 -0.39 18.56 -1.75
C VAL A 65 -0.77 17.38 -0.87
N SER A 66 -1.48 16.41 -1.45
CA SER A 66 -1.89 15.19 -0.75
C SER A 66 -0.89 14.07 -0.96
N PHE A 67 -0.74 13.22 0.05
CA PHE A 67 0.08 12.01 0.04
C PHE A 67 -0.82 10.78 0.10
N MET A 68 -0.60 9.83 -0.79
CA MET A 68 -1.34 8.58 -0.86
C MET A 68 -0.39 7.39 -0.79
N PRO A 69 -0.66 6.38 0.07
CA PRO A 69 0.10 5.14 0.06
C PRO A 69 -0.21 4.34 -1.21
N VAL A 70 0.83 4.01 -1.95
CA VAL A 70 0.75 3.19 -3.17
C VAL A 70 1.54 1.92 -2.95
N GLN A 71 0.85 0.78 -3.04
CA GLN A 71 1.45 -0.54 -2.97
C GLN A 71 2.05 -0.91 -4.32
N GLY A 72 3.11 -1.70 -4.31
CA GLY A 72 3.71 -2.26 -5.51
C GLY A 72 4.69 -3.37 -5.20
N VAL A 73 5.37 -3.83 -6.24
CA VAL A 73 6.39 -4.88 -6.16
C VAL A 73 7.63 -4.38 -6.91
N LEU A 74 8.77 -4.33 -6.22
CA LEU A 74 10.06 -3.97 -6.79
C LEU A 74 11.07 -5.08 -6.50
N ASN A 75 11.69 -5.62 -7.54
CA ASN A 75 12.64 -6.73 -7.43
C ASN A 75 12.03 -7.93 -6.65
N GLY A 76 10.77 -8.25 -6.93
CA GLY A 76 10.03 -9.32 -6.25
C GLY A 76 9.70 -9.05 -4.77
N LYS A 77 9.96 -7.85 -4.24
CA LYS A 77 9.62 -7.45 -2.87
C LYS A 77 8.42 -6.51 -2.88
N ARG A 78 7.45 -6.78 -2.00
CA ARG A 78 6.34 -5.86 -1.75
C ARG A 78 6.87 -4.59 -1.10
N VAL A 79 6.44 -3.46 -1.63
CA VAL A 79 6.80 -2.12 -1.13
C VAL A 79 5.55 -1.26 -1.04
N ILE A 80 5.60 -0.27 -0.16
CA ILE A 80 4.58 0.79 -0.05
C ILE A 80 5.34 2.11 -0.05
N ILE A 81 4.93 3.04 -0.90
CA ILE A 81 5.50 4.39 -0.97
C ILE A 81 4.40 5.43 -0.86
N GLU A 82 4.77 6.65 -0.49
CA GLU A 82 3.88 7.81 -0.57
C GLU A 82 4.04 8.48 -1.93
N ARG A 83 2.93 8.84 -2.55
CA ARG A 83 2.85 9.57 -3.82
C ARG A 83 1.88 10.73 -3.75
#